data_AF-A0A350D9X4-F1
#
_entry.id   AF-A0A350D9X4-F1
#
_cell.length_a   1.000
_cell.length_b   1.000
_cell.length_c   1.000
_cell.angle_alpha   90.00
_cell.angle_beta   90.00
_cell.angle_gamma   90.00
#
_symmetry.space_group_name_H-M   'P 1'
#
loop_
_entity.id
_entity.type
_entity.pdbx_description
1 polymer ?
#
loop_
_entity_poly.entity_id
_entity_poly.type
_entity_poly.pdbx_seq_one_letter_code
_entity_poly.pdbx_strand_id
1 'polypeptide(L)'
;MEVSKKIPQAFTVLLLGVLVLMVLIFFMITQITKEPRDYSIQESPRLSAKAIPVRGEETVPIDFSPDEADIRIVLKINYLERHGRSIPTYEADFIGGYKVKNPYATAANISFLLPFPKTVKTISSAQLLLDDREPIEVHYASNGIYFNSEFASNETKDISVTYHTQGVDNYIYALDHDRRIEKLSLTMALLGTHDIEFPPNSLLPTTRNRTTDGWDLSWNLDKFITRYNIGVELPQKLGHAREFALFRYLAPLFLILFLGSLRFSAKNEGIHLGIHHYLLIGICFFLFYPLMFILSRHLPIIWAFALSLPIISLLILGFLGRVTIASFALKRGILFLGIFLFLCTLAILIAEMMGLLFVFSGLLLVAVFMWTSKRIKTEPLKAALPSERIISEEIPEIEEFQDEGLSELLVGLKPEPGGELAVGGKRRELEVIKGFCVFCGQDIVVGYHFCPSCGREIPATLICYSCGGTLCTQCAKDFKFCPECGTLLQIQEGDTGLKKEKIKSSKK
;
A
#
# COMPACT_ATOMS: atom_id res chain seq x y z
N MET A 1 -36.67 -46.86 -12.92
CA MET A 1 -36.88 -45.68 -13.79
C MET A 1 -35.99 -44.56 -13.28
N GLU A 2 -34.73 -44.56 -13.70
CA GLU A 2 -33.78 -43.47 -13.47
C GLU A 2 -34.03 -42.35 -14.48
N VAL A 3 -34.68 -41.28 -14.03
CA VAL A 3 -34.67 -40.01 -14.77
C VAL A 3 -33.51 -39.19 -14.22
N SER A 4 -32.29 -39.50 -14.68
CA SER A 4 -31.15 -38.59 -14.59
C SER A 4 -31.44 -37.39 -15.50
N LYS A 5 -32.13 -36.40 -14.93
CA LYS A 5 -32.49 -35.16 -15.61
C LYS A 5 -31.20 -34.37 -15.84
N LYS A 6 -30.56 -34.58 -17.00
CA LYS A 6 -29.45 -33.74 -17.48
C LYS A 6 -29.92 -32.29 -17.50
N ILE A 7 -29.56 -31.52 -16.48
CA ILE A 7 -29.64 -30.07 -16.53
C ILE A 7 -28.76 -29.63 -17.70
N PRO A 8 -29.26 -28.80 -18.63
CA PRO A 8 -28.52 -28.50 -19.85
C PRO A 8 -27.22 -27.78 -19.49
N GLN A 9 -26.10 -28.20 -20.06
CA GLN A 9 -24.79 -27.56 -19.89
C GLN A 9 -24.86 -26.03 -20.14
N ALA A 10 -25.81 -25.59 -20.97
CA ALA A 10 -26.15 -24.18 -21.19
C ALA A 10 -26.51 -23.42 -19.89
N PHE A 11 -27.22 -24.04 -18.95
CA PHE A 11 -27.62 -23.40 -17.69
C PHE A 11 -26.43 -23.18 -16.75
N THR A 12 -25.50 -24.14 -16.68
CA THR A 12 -24.26 -23.98 -15.92
C THR A 12 -23.32 -22.93 -16.51
N VAL A 13 -23.23 -22.85 -17.85
CA VAL A 13 -22.44 -21.81 -18.53
C VAL A 13 -23.04 -20.42 -18.29
N LEU A 14 -24.37 -20.30 -18.32
CA LEU A 14 -25.07 -19.06 -18.02
C LEU A 14 -24.79 -18.57 -16.58
N LEU A 15 -24.92 -19.45 -15.58
CA LEU A 15 -24.66 -19.10 -14.18
C LEU A 15 -23.21 -18.67 -13.94
N LEU A 16 -22.26 -19.34 -14.60
CA LEU A 16 -20.85 -18.94 -14.53
C LEU A 16 -20.62 -17.56 -15.17
N GLY A 17 -21.24 -17.31 -16.34
CA GLY A 17 -21.20 -16.01 -17.00
C GLY A 17 -21.77 -14.88 -16.14
N VAL A 18 -22.89 -15.12 -15.44
CA VAL A 18 -23.48 -14.16 -14.50
C VAL A 18 -22.54 -13.87 -13.33
N LEU A 19 -21.94 -14.90 -12.73
CA LEU A 19 -21.01 -14.72 -11.62
C LEU A 19 -19.78 -13.89 -12.04
N VAL A 20 -19.20 -14.18 -13.20
CA VAL A 20 -18.06 -13.42 -13.74
C VAL A 20 -18.45 -11.98 -14.03
N LEU A 21 -19.60 -11.75 -14.66
CA LEU A 21 -20.09 -10.41 -14.96
C LEU A 21 -20.31 -9.59 -13.68
N MET A 22 -20.86 -10.20 -12.63
CA MET A 22 -21.04 -9.54 -11.33
C MET A 22 -19.72 -9.13 -10.69
N VAL A 23 -18.71 -10.02 -10.72
CA VAL A 23 -17.36 -9.71 -10.22
C VAL A 23 -16.76 -8.54 -11.00
N LEU A 24 -16.91 -8.52 -12.33
CA LEU A 24 -16.42 -7.42 -13.18
C LEU A 24 -17.15 -6.09 -12.90
N ILE A 25 -18.48 -6.10 -12.76
CA ILE A 25 -19.26 -4.90 -12.42
C ILE A 25 -18.85 -4.35 -11.05
N PHE A 26 -18.69 -5.22 -10.05
CA PHE A 26 -18.21 -4.82 -8.73
C PHE A 26 -16.79 -4.23 -8.78
N PHE A 27 -15.91 -4.79 -9.61
CA PHE A 27 -14.57 -4.26 -9.84
C PHE A 27 -14.63 -2.87 -10.50
N MET A 28 -15.52 -2.66 -11.47
CA MET A 28 -15.69 -1.37 -12.15
C MET A 28 -16.25 -0.29 -11.21
N ILE A 29 -17.29 -0.60 -10.41
CA ILE A 29 -17.89 0.36 -9.48
C ILE A 29 -16.86 0.87 -8.46
N THR A 30 -16.00 -0.02 -7.98
CA THR A 30 -14.99 0.35 -7.00
C THR A 30 -13.85 1.18 -7.59
N GLN A 31 -13.57 1.16 -8.90
CA GLN A 31 -12.46 1.91 -9.52
C GLN A 31 -12.69 3.43 -9.58
N ILE A 32 -13.93 3.91 -9.49
CA ILE A 32 -14.30 5.31 -9.67
C ILE A 32 -13.88 6.19 -8.45
N THR A 33 -13.22 5.64 -7.44
CA THR A 33 -12.89 6.35 -6.17
C THR A 33 -11.46 6.91 -6.09
N LYS A 34 -10.57 6.63 -7.05
CA LYS A 34 -9.20 7.19 -7.07
C LYS A 34 -9.13 8.40 -8.01
N GLU A 35 -9.63 9.54 -7.59
CA GLU A 35 -9.26 10.81 -8.25
C GLU A 35 -7.94 11.32 -7.65
N PRO A 36 -7.06 11.93 -8.47
CA PRO A 36 -5.82 12.53 -7.99
C PRO A 36 -6.13 13.67 -7.01
N ARG A 37 -5.39 13.73 -5.90
CA ARG A 37 -5.45 14.84 -4.96
C ARG A 37 -4.81 16.07 -5.61
N ASP A 38 -5.61 17.11 -5.85
CA ASP A 38 -5.07 18.41 -6.22
C ASP A 38 -4.64 19.14 -4.94
N TYR A 39 -3.35 19.47 -4.85
CA TYR A 39 -2.79 20.13 -3.68
C TYR A 39 -2.93 21.64 -3.78
N SER A 40 -3.49 22.29 -2.76
CA SER A 40 -3.45 23.75 -2.66
C SER A 40 -2.15 24.19 -2.00
N ILE A 41 -1.29 24.79 -2.81
CA ILE A 41 0.06 25.20 -2.41
C ILE A 41 0.13 26.73 -2.49
N GLN A 42 0.16 27.38 -1.34
CA GLN A 42 0.57 28.78 -1.19
C GLN A 42 2.08 28.84 -1.11
N GLU A 43 2.76 29.47 -2.07
CA GLU A 43 4.22 29.63 -2.00
C GLU A 43 4.61 30.89 -1.20
N SER A 44 5.78 30.87 -0.58
CA SER A 44 6.38 32.06 0.05
C SER A 44 6.66 33.16 -0.99
N PRO A 45 6.74 34.44 -0.58
CA PRO A 45 7.04 35.52 -1.51
C PRO A 45 8.44 35.35 -2.11
N ARG A 46 8.55 35.73 -3.37
CA ARG A 46 9.82 35.84 -4.10
C ARG A 46 10.23 37.30 -4.11
N LEU A 47 11.43 37.57 -3.60
CA LEU A 47 12.03 38.90 -3.54
C LEU A 47 13.24 38.96 -4.47
N SER A 48 13.35 40.05 -5.22
CA SER A 48 14.51 40.36 -6.06
C SER A 48 14.89 41.82 -5.88
N ALA A 49 16.17 42.11 -5.65
CA ALA A 49 16.68 43.46 -5.48
C ALA A 49 17.66 43.82 -6.61
N LYS A 50 17.46 44.99 -7.22
CA LYS A 50 18.38 45.57 -8.19
C LYS A 50 18.91 46.91 -7.66
N ALA A 51 20.22 46.97 -7.38
CA ALA A 51 20.86 48.20 -6.93
C ALA A 51 20.75 49.33 -7.96
N ILE A 52 20.47 50.55 -7.50
CA ILE A 52 20.44 51.75 -8.34
C ILE A 52 21.90 52.21 -8.55
N PRO A 53 22.42 52.21 -9.78
CA PRO A 53 23.82 52.45 -10.02
C PRO A 53 24.19 53.91 -9.78
N VAL A 54 25.23 54.14 -8.98
CA VAL A 54 25.77 55.48 -8.70
C VAL A 54 26.74 55.97 -9.80
N ARG A 55 27.21 55.08 -10.69
CA ARG A 55 28.22 55.36 -11.74
C ARG A 55 28.00 54.70 -13.11
N GLY A 56 26.78 54.26 -13.43
CA GLY A 56 26.47 53.68 -14.74
C GLY A 56 26.96 52.24 -14.95
N GLU A 57 27.34 51.54 -13.88
CA GLU A 57 27.56 50.09 -13.92
C GLU A 57 26.23 49.35 -13.97
N GLU A 58 26.15 48.31 -14.80
CA GLU A 58 24.97 47.46 -14.89
C GLU A 58 24.93 46.50 -13.69
N THR A 59 23.89 46.61 -12.86
CA THR A 59 23.72 45.79 -11.65
C THR A 59 22.86 44.58 -11.97
N VAL A 60 23.35 43.39 -11.59
CA VAL A 60 22.60 42.13 -11.70
C VAL A 60 21.63 42.05 -10.52
N PRO A 61 20.33 41.76 -10.75
CA PRO A 61 19.39 41.57 -9.66
C PRO A 61 19.79 40.35 -8.82
N ILE A 62 19.73 40.49 -7.49
CA ILE A 62 19.91 39.38 -6.57
C ILE A 62 18.57 39.03 -5.95
N ASP A 63 18.23 37.76 -6.00
CA ASP A 63 17.11 37.24 -5.26
C ASP A 63 17.52 37.05 -3.79
N PHE A 64 16.59 37.19 -2.86
CA PHE A 64 16.83 37.03 -1.41
C PHE A 64 15.54 36.63 -0.68
N SER A 65 15.63 36.37 0.63
CA SER A 65 14.48 36.03 1.48
C SER A 65 14.23 37.14 2.52
N PRO A 66 13.01 37.26 3.06
CA PRO A 66 12.74 38.20 4.15
C PRO A 66 13.57 37.88 5.40
N ASP A 67 13.93 38.92 6.18
CA ASP A 67 14.63 38.76 7.46
C ASP A 67 13.72 38.10 8.52
N GLU A 68 12.44 38.48 8.51
CA GLU A 68 11.42 37.91 9.39
C GLU A 68 10.13 37.69 8.59
N ALA A 69 9.51 36.52 8.79
CA ALA A 69 8.20 36.20 8.26
C ALA A 69 7.28 35.80 9.44
N ASP A 70 6.21 36.57 9.64
CA ASP A 70 5.14 36.26 10.60
C ASP A 70 3.85 35.99 9.84
N ILE A 71 3.39 34.75 9.89
CA ILE A 71 2.29 34.26 9.06
C ILE A 71 1.20 33.73 9.96
N ARG A 72 -0.03 34.16 9.71
CA ARG A 72 -1.23 33.69 10.37
C ARG A 72 -2.21 33.18 9.33
N ILE A 73 -2.63 31.94 9.50
CA ILE A 73 -3.57 31.26 8.61
C ILE A 73 -4.73 30.77 9.47
N VAL A 74 -5.96 31.13 9.10
CA VAL A 74 -7.17 30.57 9.72
C VAL A 74 -7.89 29.72 8.68
N LEU A 75 -8.00 28.42 8.96
CA LEU A 75 -8.68 27.45 8.11
C LEU A 75 -10.01 27.05 8.76
N LYS A 76 -11.12 27.43 8.15
CA LYS A 76 -12.46 26.96 8.52
C LYS A 76 -12.83 25.78 7.64
N ILE A 77 -12.94 24.59 8.22
CA ILE A 77 -13.18 23.36 7.49
C ILE A 77 -14.67 23.10 7.36
N ASN A 78 -15.10 22.90 6.11
CA ASN A 78 -16.46 22.58 5.73
C ASN A 78 -16.49 21.32 4.86
N TYR A 79 -17.64 20.67 4.77
CA TYR A 79 -17.80 19.47 3.94
C TYR A 79 -18.87 19.70 2.87
N LEU A 80 -18.49 19.50 1.62
CA LEU A 80 -19.40 19.59 0.49
C LEU A 80 -19.86 18.17 0.10
N GLU A 81 -21.16 17.93 0.20
CA GLU A 81 -21.76 16.67 -0.25
C GLU A 81 -22.01 16.73 -1.76
N ARG A 82 -21.28 15.90 -2.53
CA ARG A 82 -21.44 15.79 -3.99
C ARG A 82 -21.51 14.35 -4.43
N HIS A 83 -22.60 13.97 -5.11
CA HIS A 83 -22.84 12.60 -5.59
C HIS A 83 -22.76 11.49 -4.50
N GLY A 84 -23.04 11.85 -3.25
CA GLY A 84 -22.93 10.94 -2.09
C GLY A 84 -21.49 10.74 -1.60
N ARG A 85 -20.59 11.68 -1.92
CA ARG A 85 -19.25 11.79 -1.34
C ARG A 85 -19.15 13.12 -0.59
N SER A 86 -18.62 13.05 0.61
CA SER A 86 -18.27 14.23 1.41
C SER A 86 -16.86 14.67 1.05
N ILE A 87 -16.73 15.77 0.32
CA ILE A 87 -15.44 16.36 -0.06
C ILE A 87 -15.06 17.39 1.01
N PRO A 88 -13.89 17.26 1.66
CA PRO A 88 -13.43 18.28 2.59
C PRO A 88 -13.02 19.54 1.83
N THR A 89 -13.55 20.67 2.27
CA THR A 89 -13.30 22.00 1.74
C THR A 89 -12.86 22.91 2.88
N TYR A 90 -12.18 24.00 2.57
CA TYR A 90 -11.90 25.03 3.57
C TYR A 90 -12.07 26.43 3.01
N GLU A 91 -12.38 27.35 3.91
CA GLU A 91 -12.14 28.77 3.75
C GLU A 91 -10.85 29.13 4.47
N ALA A 92 -9.93 29.81 3.78
CA ALA A 92 -8.65 30.24 4.30
C ALA A 92 -8.58 31.76 4.36
N ASP A 93 -8.40 32.29 5.56
CA ASP A 93 -7.98 33.67 5.78
C ASP A 93 -6.45 33.68 5.97
N PHE A 94 -5.74 34.27 5.01
CA PHE A 94 -4.28 34.38 5.04
C PHE A 94 -3.86 35.80 5.43
N ILE A 95 -2.93 35.89 6.37
CA ILE A 95 -2.27 37.14 6.78
C ILE A 95 -0.78 36.85 6.85
N GLY A 96 0.00 37.46 5.97
CA GLY A 96 1.47 37.34 5.95
C GLY A 96 2.13 38.69 6.19
N GLY A 97 2.94 38.80 7.24
CA GLY A 97 3.82 39.92 7.53
C GLY A 97 5.27 39.56 7.21
N TYR A 98 5.96 40.43 6.47
CA TYR A 98 7.33 40.21 6.01
C TYR A 98 8.17 41.45 6.27
N LYS A 99 9.27 41.30 7.01
CA LYS A 99 10.31 42.32 7.12
C LYS A 99 11.34 42.15 6.03
N VAL A 100 11.43 43.16 5.17
CA VAL A 100 12.34 43.15 4.03
C VAL A 100 13.39 44.22 4.21
N LYS A 101 14.66 43.81 4.24
CA LYS A 101 15.80 44.71 4.33
C LYS A 101 16.51 44.78 2.98
N ASN A 102 16.88 45.99 2.57
CA ASN A 102 17.72 46.18 1.40
C ASN A 102 19.11 45.54 1.63
N PRO A 103 19.52 44.55 0.81
CA PRO A 103 20.82 43.89 0.96
C PRO A 103 22.00 44.77 0.52
N TYR A 104 21.75 45.87 -0.20
CA TYR A 104 22.78 46.76 -0.71
C TYR A 104 23.07 47.93 0.24
N ALA A 105 24.32 48.38 0.22
CA ALA A 105 24.76 49.61 0.88
C ALA A 105 24.37 50.89 0.08
N THR A 106 23.66 50.75 -1.02
CA THR A 106 23.11 51.83 -1.86
C THR A 106 21.61 51.67 -2.00
N ALA A 107 20.92 52.69 -2.52
CA ALA A 107 19.50 52.56 -2.85
C ALA A 107 19.28 51.42 -3.88
N ALA A 108 18.18 50.68 -3.74
CA ALA A 108 17.85 49.55 -4.59
C ALA A 108 16.36 49.49 -4.87
N ASN A 109 16.01 49.05 -6.08
CA ASN A 109 14.64 48.70 -6.43
C ASN A 109 14.38 47.25 -6.02
N ILE A 110 13.43 47.04 -5.12
CA ILE A 110 13.03 45.73 -4.64
C ILE A 110 11.71 45.36 -5.32
N SER A 111 11.74 44.23 -6.02
CA SER A 111 10.58 43.56 -6.60
C SER A 111 10.08 42.50 -5.63
N PHE A 112 8.79 42.58 -5.30
CA PHE A 112 8.09 41.60 -4.47
C PHE A 112 7.04 40.88 -5.31
N LEU A 113 7.03 39.56 -5.25
CA LEU A 113 6.03 38.70 -5.87
C LEU A 113 5.51 37.69 -4.86
N LEU A 114 4.25 37.78 -4.46
CA LEU A 114 3.57 36.70 -3.74
C LEU A 114 2.67 35.93 -4.72
N PRO A 115 3.06 34.73 -5.14
CA PRO A 115 2.20 33.91 -6.00
C PRO A 115 1.00 33.40 -5.21
N PHE A 116 -0.16 33.39 -5.85
CA PHE A 116 -1.37 32.80 -5.31
C PHE A 116 -1.42 31.28 -5.56
N PRO A 117 -2.19 30.51 -4.77
CA PRO A 117 -2.26 29.06 -4.97
C PRO A 117 -2.88 28.73 -6.33
N LYS A 118 -2.27 27.81 -7.09
CA LYS A 118 -2.69 27.51 -8.47
C LYS A 118 -4.03 26.78 -8.57
N THR A 119 -4.44 26.10 -7.50
CA THR A 119 -5.65 25.28 -7.48
C THR A 119 -6.88 26.03 -6.98
N VAL A 120 -6.70 27.23 -6.39
CA VAL A 120 -7.83 28.04 -5.97
C VAL A 120 -8.41 28.81 -7.15
N LYS A 121 -9.74 28.82 -7.25
CA LYS A 121 -10.45 29.47 -8.37
C LYS A 121 -10.75 30.94 -8.12
N THR A 122 -10.83 31.34 -6.86
CA THR A 122 -11.25 32.67 -6.45
C THR A 122 -10.41 33.15 -5.28
N ILE A 123 -9.94 34.38 -5.37
CA ILE A 123 -9.33 35.12 -4.26
C ILE A 123 -10.10 36.40 -4.07
N SER A 124 -10.44 36.70 -2.83
CA SER A 124 -11.21 37.87 -2.42
C SER A 124 -10.47 38.63 -1.34
N SER A 125 -10.77 39.93 -1.21
CA SER A 125 -10.18 40.80 -0.18
C SER A 125 -8.66 40.79 -0.17
N ALA A 126 -8.03 40.65 -1.35
CA ALA A 126 -6.59 40.73 -1.48
C ALA A 126 -6.13 42.18 -1.24
N GLN A 127 -5.21 42.36 -0.30
CA GLN A 127 -4.64 43.67 0.03
C GLN A 127 -3.16 43.52 0.34
N LEU A 128 -2.36 44.46 -0.15
CA LEU A 128 -0.95 44.60 0.19
C LEU A 128 -0.68 45.98 0.77
N LEU A 129 -0.05 46.04 1.93
CA LEU A 129 0.39 47.29 2.57
C LEU A 129 1.91 47.27 2.75
N LEU A 130 2.57 48.36 2.40
CA LEU A 130 3.96 48.67 2.67
C LEU A 130 3.99 49.79 3.71
N ASP A 131 4.54 49.53 4.90
CA ASP A 131 4.54 50.46 6.04
C ASP A 131 3.13 51.05 6.31
N ASP A 132 2.15 50.15 6.44
CA ASP A 132 0.71 50.43 6.70
C ASP A 132 -0.04 51.21 5.60
N ARG A 133 0.55 51.37 4.41
CA ARG A 133 -0.10 52.05 3.28
C ARG A 133 -0.01 51.22 2.01
N GLU A 134 -1.05 51.27 1.18
CA GLU A 134 -1.04 50.60 -0.11
C GLU A 134 -0.09 51.33 -1.08
N PRO A 135 0.90 50.62 -1.68
CA PRO A 135 1.78 51.21 -2.68
C PRO A 135 1.02 51.69 -3.93
N ILE A 136 1.57 52.70 -4.61
CA ILE A 136 0.93 53.33 -5.78
C ILE A 136 0.87 52.39 -7.00
N GLU A 137 1.82 51.46 -7.13
CA GLU A 137 1.95 50.54 -8.28
C GLU A 137 1.87 49.06 -7.85
N VAL A 138 0.83 48.69 -7.09
CA VAL A 138 0.53 47.27 -6.83
C VAL A 138 -0.28 46.67 -7.98
N HIS A 139 0.19 45.54 -8.49
CA HIS A 139 -0.50 44.74 -9.49
C HIS A 139 -1.11 43.49 -8.85
N TYR A 140 -2.45 43.45 -8.80
CA TYR A 140 -3.21 42.27 -8.39
C TYR A 140 -3.60 41.46 -9.63
N ALA A 141 -3.09 40.23 -9.72
CA ALA A 141 -3.37 39.31 -10.81
C ALA A 141 -3.89 37.98 -10.27
N SER A 142 -4.50 37.17 -11.15
CA SER A 142 -5.03 35.86 -10.74
C SER A 142 -3.96 34.87 -10.27
N ASN A 143 -2.69 35.12 -10.63
CA ASN A 143 -1.55 34.28 -10.27
C ASN A 143 -0.73 34.84 -9.09
N GLY A 144 -1.04 36.03 -8.57
CA GLY A 144 -0.30 36.61 -7.46
C GLY A 144 -0.43 38.13 -7.34
N ILE A 145 0.24 38.66 -6.31
CA ILE A 145 0.41 40.10 -6.08
C ILE A 145 1.86 40.46 -6.41
N TYR A 146 2.04 41.50 -7.21
CA TYR A 146 3.36 42.02 -7.57
C TYR A 146 3.44 43.51 -7.31
N PHE A 147 4.55 43.97 -6.73
CA PHE A 147 4.87 45.40 -6.68
C PHE A 147 6.37 45.63 -6.71
N ASN A 148 6.75 46.85 -7.07
CA ASN A 148 8.12 47.34 -6.99
C ASN A 148 8.17 48.56 -6.09
N SER A 149 9.19 48.65 -5.25
CA SER A 149 9.46 49.86 -4.47
C SER A 149 10.95 50.12 -4.36
N GLU A 150 11.32 51.40 -4.32
CA GLU A 150 12.66 51.82 -3.96
C GLU A 150 12.86 51.70 -2.45
N PHE A 151 14.04 51.23 -2.06
CA PHE A 151 14.52 51.16 -0.69
C PHE A 151 15.85 51.93 -0.60
N ALA A 152 16.00 52.76 0.41
CA ALA A 152 17.27 53.41 0.73
C ALA A 152 18.31 52.38 1.22
N SER A 153 19.56 52.82 1.33
CA SER A 153 20.66 51.97 1.82
C SER A 153 20.33 51.36 3.18
N ASN A 154 20.39 50.03 3.28
CA ASN A 154 20.05 49.27 4.49
C ASN A 154 18.66 49.55 5.10
N GLU A 155 17.75 50.15 4.34
CA GLU A 155 16.38 50.40 4.80
C GLU A 155 15.64 49.08 4.99
N THR A 156 14.82 49.01 6.04
CA THR A 156 13.91 47.91 6.30
C THR A 156 12.48 48.44 6.22
N LYS A 157 11.63 47.73 5.48
CA LYS A 157 10.20 48.03 5.39
C LYS A 157 9.36 46.82 5.77
N ASP A 158 8.20 47.09 6.32
CA ASP A 158 7.22 46.09 6.69
C ASP A 158 6.22 45.91 5.55
N ILE A 159 6.10 44.69 5.03
CA ILE A 159 5.12 44.32 4.02
C ILE A 159 4.08 43.43 4.68
N SER A 160 2.81 43.81 4.62
CA SER A 160 1.70 42.95 5.02
C SER A 160 0.83 42.60 3.82
N VAL A 161 0.45 41.33 3.74
CA VAL A 161 -0.43 40.80 2.70
C VAL A 161 -1.56 40.05 3.35
N THR A 162 -2.79 40.38 2.93
CA THR A 162 -3.99 39.65 3.34
C THR A 162 -4.76 39.18 2.13
N TYR A 163 -5.36 38.00 2.22
CA TYR A 163 -6.34 37.54 1.25
C TYR A 163 -7.24 36.46 1.84
N HIS A 164 -8.41 36.27 1.23
CA HIS A 164 -9.34 35.18 1.53
C HIS A 164 -9.50 34.27 0.31
N THR A 165 -9.52 32.96 0.51
CA THR A 165 -9.73 31.98 -0.56
C THR A 165 -10.43 30.72 -0.08
N GLN A 166 -10.85 29.88 -1.04
CA GLN A 166 -11.46 28.58 -0.80
C GLN A 166 -10.66 27.50 -1.50
N GLY A 167 -10.38 26.40 -0.79
CA GLY A 167 -9.66 25.24 -1.32
C GLY A 167 -10.27 23.91 -0.89
N VAL A 168 -9.64 22.82 -1.32
CA VAL A 168 -10.08 21.44 -1.08
C VAL A 168 -8.91 20.58 -0.62
N ASP A 169 -9.22 19.50 0.09
CA ASP A 169 -8.32 18.39 0.52
C ASP A 169 -7.15 18.74 1.45
N ASN A 170 -6.35 19.75 1.15
CA ASN A 170 -5.16 20.10 1.92
C ASN A 170 -4.80 21.58 1.77
N TYR A 171 -4.02 22.07 2.73
CA TYR A 171 -3.41 23.38 2.68
C TYR A 171 -1.90 23.24 2.91
N ILE A 172 -1.10 23.70 1.96
CA ILE A 172 0.36 23.67 2.02
C ILE A 172 0.88 25.10 1.87
N TYR A 173 1.70 25.55 2.82
CA TYR A 173 2.57 26.71 2.70
C TYR A 173 3.97 26.25 2.29
N ALA A 174 4.32 26.51 1.03
CA ALA A 174 5.61 26.16 0.47
C ALA A 174 6.68 27.19 0.84
N LEU A 175 7.74 26.71 1.49
CA LEU A 175 8.88 27.52 1.89
C LEU A 175 9.89 27.60 0.74
N ASP A 176 10.73 28.63 0.75
CA ASP A 176 11.90 28.66 -0.13
C ASP A 176 12.91 27.62 0.37
N HIS A 177 13.20 26.63 -0.48
CA HIS A 177 14.02 25.47 -0.13
C HIS A 177 15.52 25.70 -0.34
N ASP A 178 15.88 26.71 -1.12
CA ASP A 178 17.26 26.93 -1.57
C ASP A 178 17.97 28.03 -0.76
N ARG A 179 17.29 28.57 0.27
CA ARG A 179 17.77 29.71 1.06
C ARG A 179 17.60 29.48 2.55
N ARG A 180 18.46 30.15 3.32
CA ARG A 180 18.31 30.23 4.76
C ARG A 180 17.25 31.25 5.09
N ILE A 181 16.28 30.84 5.90
CA ILE A 181 15.28 31.71 6.49
C ILE A 181 15.79 32.11 7.86
N GLU A 182 15.95 33.40 8.11
CA GLU A 182 16.48 33.89 9.38
C GLU A 182 15.46 33.69 10.50
N LYS A 183 14.21 34.13 10.34
CA LYS A 183 13.17 33.92 11.35
C LYS A 183 11.79 33.68 10.73
N LEU A 184 11.14 32.58 11.13
CA LEU A 184 9.78 32.22 10.73
C LEU A 184 8.91 31.98 11.98
N SER A 185 7.85 32.76 12.09
CA SER A 185 6.70 32.53 12.97
C SER A 185 5.52 32.18 12.08
N LEU A 186 4.98 30.97 12.17
CA LEU A 186 3.76 30.60 11.47
C LEU A 186 2.75 30.04 12.47
N THR A 187 1.56 30.63 12.49
CA THR A 187 0.42 30.16 13.26
C THR A 187 -0.69 29.72 12.33
N MET A 188 -1.23 28.53 12.57
CA MET A 188 -2.33 27.96 11.81
C MET A 188 -3.44 27.53 12.76
N ALA A 189 -4.58 28.21 12.67
CA ALA A 189 -5.79 27.88 13.40
C ALA A 189 -6.70 27.04 12.51
N LEU A 190 -7.04 25.84 12.97
CA LEU A 190 -7.97 24.92 12.31
C LEU A 190 -9.27 24.90 13.09
N LEU A 191 -10.36 25.25 12.42
CA LEU A 191 -11.72 25.31 12.97
C LEU A 191 -12.60 24.27 12.28
N GLY A 192 -13.46 23.59 13.05
CA GLY A 192 -14.43 22.62 12.55
C GLY A 192 -13.89 21.19 12.41
N THR A 193 -12.70 20.88 12.92
CA THR A 193 -12.18 19.50 13.00
C THR A 193 -11.31 19.24 14.21
N HIS A 194 -11.40 18.01 14.73
CA HIS A 194 -10.48 17.48 15.74
C HIS A 194 -9.51 16.45 15.20
N ASP A 195 -9.76 15.91 14.00
CA ASP A 195 -8.85 15.00 13.32
C ASP A 195 -7.93 15.83 12.43
N ILE A 196 -6.62 15.62 12.59
CA ILE A 196 -5.60 16.32 11.83
C ILE A 196 -4.50 15.34 11.41
N GLU A 197 -4.14 15.40 10.14
CA GLU A 197 -3.01 14.67 9.59
C GLU A 197 -2.03 15.64 8.92
N PHE A 198 -0.76 15.23 8.85
CA PHE A 198 0.31 16.02 8.26
C PHE A 198 0.84 15.31 7.00
N PRO A 199 1.01 16.01 5.87
CA PRO A 199 1.60 15.43 4.68
C PRO A 199 3.01 14.85 4.95
N PRO A 200 3.42 13.76 4.28
CA PRO A 200 4.70 13.10 4.55
C PRO A 200 5.95 13.97 4.31
N ASN A 201 5.83 15.03 3.51
CA ASN A 201 6.91 16.00 3.22
C ASN A 201 6.64 17.36 3.89
N SER A 202 6.08 17.34 5.10
CA SER A 202 5.79 18.57 5.86
C SER A 202 6.53 18.62 7.20
N LEU A 203 6.91 19.82 7.61
CA LEU A 203 7.43 20.12 8.93
C LEU A 203 6.32 19.98 9.96
N LEU A 204 6.60 19.23 11.02
CA LEU A 204 5.69 19.12 12.15
C LEU A 204 5.70 20.42 12.97
N PRO A 205 4.55 20.80 13.56
CA PRO A 205 4.45 22.00 14.39
C PRO A 205 5.32 21.92 15.64
N THR A 206 5.93 23.04 16.00
CA THR A 206 6.67 23.23 17.26
C THR A 206 5.75 23.13 18.47
N THR A 207 4.51 23.63 18.36
CA THR A 207 3.50 23.52 19.42
C THR A 207 2.14 23.16 18.84
N ARG A 208 1.41 22.31 19.56
CA ARG A 208 0.05 21.87 19.22
C ARG A 208 -0.85 22.05 20.42
N ASN A 209 -1.77 22.99 20.32
CA ASN A 209 -2.77 23.24 21.35
C ASN A 209 -4.15 22.89 20.81
N ARG A 210 -4.89 22.08 21.56
CA ARG A 210 -6.27 21.74 21.23
C ARG A 210 -7.18 22.84 21.75
N THR A 211 -8.06 23.36 20.89
CA THR A 211 -9.07 24.35 21.27
C THR A 211 -10.44 23.68 21.37
N THR A 212 -11.48 24.45 21.73
CA THR A 212 -12.86 23.93 21.79
C THR A 212 -13.43 23.55 20.42
N ASP A 213 -12.92 24.16 19.36
CA ASP A 213 -13.45 24.05 17.99
C ASP A 213 -12.40 23.53 16.98
N GLY A 214 -11.23 23.09 17.47
CA GLY A 214 -10.21 22.42 16.66
C GLY A 214 -8.80 22.53 17.22
N TRP A 215 -7.88 23.09 16.43
CA TRP A 215 -6.45 23.10 16.74
C TRP A 215 -5.80 24.45 16.49
N ASP A 216 -4.93 24.88 17.41
CA ASP A 216 -3.96 25.95 17.20
C ASP A 216 -2.57 25.33 17.07
N LEU A 217 -1.97 25.49 15.90
CA LEU A 217 -0.66 24.98 15.55
C LEU A 217 0.31 26.15 15.39
N SER A 218 1.54 25.98 15.87
CA SER A 218 2.59 26.97 15.65
C SER A 218 3.91 26.35 15.25
N TRP A 219 4.62 27.05 14.36
CA TRP A 219 5.98 26.78 13.93
C TRP A 219 6.81 28.02 14.23
N ASN A 220 7.79 27.88 15.11
CA ASN A 220 8.74 28.94 15.45
C ASN A 220 10.14 28.43 15.11
N LEU A 221 10.68 28.88 13.97
CA LEU A 221 11.93 28.40 13.42
C LEU A 221 12.91 29.57 13.26
N ASP A 222 14.15 29.37 13.70
CA ASP A 222 15.23 30.38 13.67
C ASP A 222 16.43 29.79 12.91
N LYS A 223 17.00 30.56 11.99
CA LYS A 223 18.20 30.26 11.20
C LYS A 223 18.21 28.86 10.59
N PHE A 224 17.19 28.53 9.81
CA PHE A 224 16.98 27.18 9.29
C PHE A 224 16.98 27.11 7.76
N ILE A 225 17.27 25.92 7.24
CA ILE A 225 17.19 25.54 5.83
C ILE A 225 16.40 24.24 5.80
N THR A 226 15.39 24.13 4.92
CA THR A 226 14.51 22.96 4.87
C THR A 226 14.22 22.56 3.41
N ARG A 227 14.00 21.27 3.20
CA ARG A 227 13.41 20.71 1.96
C ARG A 227 11.91 20.39 2.12
N TYR A 228 11.37 20.64 3.30
CA TYR A 228 10.00 20.34 3.70
C TYR A 228 9.18 21.62 3.83
N ASN A 229 7.92 21.54 3.44
CA ASN A 229 6.94 22.62 3.52
C ASN A 229 6.19 22.58 4.85
N ILE A 230 5.33 23.56 5.11
CA ILE A 230 4.38 23.48 6.23
C ILE A 230 3.02 23.15 5.65
N GLY A 231 2.28 22.22 6.22
CA GLY A 231 0.96 21.91 5.68
C GLY A 231 0.16 20.97 6.55
N VAL A 232 -1.14 20.93 6.26
CA VAL A 232 -2.14 20.11 6.95
C VAL A 232 -3.00 19.42 5.90
N GLU A 233 -3.27 18.15 6.13
CA GLU A 233 -4.21 17.37 5.33
C GLU A 233 -5.56 17.39 6.06
N LEU A 234 -6.62 17.81 5.36
CA LEU A 234 -7.95 17.85 5.95
C LEU A 234 -8.44 16.41 6.10
N PRO A 235 -9.06 16.06 7.23
CA PRO A 235 -9.61 14.72 7.40
C PRO A 235 -10.69 14.50 6.37
N GLN A 236 -10.45 13.52 5.52
CA GLN A 236 -11.49 13.07 4.63
C GLN A 236 -12.57 12.42 5.49
N LYS A 237 -13.82 12.83 5.31
CA LYS A 237 -14.94 11.92 5.54
C LYS A 237 -14.93 10.90 4.41
N LEU A 238 -13.88 10.08 4.36
CA LEU A 238 -13.83 8.88 3.53
C LEU A 238 -14.99 8.01 4.01
N GLY A 239 -16.15 8.17 3.38
CA GLY A 239 -17.24 7.23 3.54
C GLY A 239 -16.73 5.87 3.08
N HIS A 240 -16.29 5.04 4.02
CA HIS A 240 -15.91 3.63 3.90
C HIS A 240 -15.13 3.18 2.64
N ALA A 241 -14.46 4.10 1.93
CA ALA A 241 -13.94 3.86 0.59
C ALA A 241 -12.69 2.97 0.62
N ARG A 242 -11.91 3.04 1.70
CA ARG A 242 -10.76 2.16 1.94
C ARG A 242 -11.23 0.72 2.17
N GLU A 243 -12.32 0.55 2.91
CA GLU A 243 -12.96 -0.72 3.23
C GLU A 243 -13.51 -1.37 1.94
N PHE A 244 -14.18 -0.58 1.08
CA PHE A 244 -14.64 -1.05 -0.23
C PHE A 244 -13.52 -1.38 -1.21
N ALA A 245 -12.37 -0.69 -1.13
CA ALA A 245 -11.20 -1.07 -1.91
C ALA A 245 -10.65 -2.45 -1.50
N LEU A 246 -10.68 -2.79 -0.21
CA LEU A 246 -10.26 -4.10 0.28
C LEU A 246 -11.23 -5.22 -0.15
N PHE A 247 -12.55 -4.96 -0.10
CA PHE A 247 -13.54 -5.93 -0.58
C PHE A 247 -13.31 -6.33 -2.04
N ARG A 248 -12.81 -5.42 -2.89
CA ARG A 248 -12.46 -5.71 -4.29
C ARG A 248 -11.51 -6.90 -4.43
N TYR A 249 -10.49 -6.98 -3.59
CA TYR A 249 -9.45 -8.00 -3.69
C TYR A 249 -9.77 -9.24 -2.85
N LEU A 250 -10.43 -9.05 -1.70
CA LEU A 250 -10.67 -10.10 -0.72
C LEU A 250 -11.99 -10.86 -0.94
N ALA A 251 -13.04 -10.22 -1.48
CA ALA A 251 -14.34 -10.87 -1.68
C ALA A 251 -14.28 -12.13 -2.58
N PRO A 252 -13.54 -12.13 -3.72
CA PRO A 252 -13.39 -13.34 -4.54
C PRO A 252 -12.68 -14.47 -3.78
N LEU A 253 -11.68 -14.13 -2.96
CA LEU A 253 -10.96 -15.10 -2.13
C LEU A 253 -11.91 -15.74 -1.10
N PHE A 254 -12.69 -14.93 -0.38
CA PHE A 254 -13.66 -15.45 0.60
C PHE A 254 -14.74 -16.31 -0.06
N LEU A 255 -15.20 -15.94 -1.25
CA LEU A 255 -16.13 -16.76 -2.03
C LEU A 255 -15.54 -18.14 -2.35
N ILE A 256 -14.30 -18.19 -2.86
CA ILE A 256 -13.65 -19.46 -3.21
C ILE A 256 -13.43 -20.32 -1.96
N LEU A 257 -12.94 -19.72 -0.87
CA LEU A 257 -12.73 -20.43 0.39
C LEU A 257 -14.05 -20.94 0.98
N PHE A 258 -15.10 -20.13 0.97
CA PHE A 258 -16.44 -20.51 1.42
C PHE A 258 -16.99 -21.70 0.62
N LEU A 259 -16.96 -21.64 -0.71
CA LEU A 259 -17.42 -22.74 -1.57
C LEU A 259 -16.57 -24.00 -1.40
N GLY A 260 -15.25 -23.84 -1.23
CA GLY A 260 -14.31 -24.93 -0.96
C GLY A 260 -14.60 -25.63 0.37
N SER A 261 -14.79 -24.88 1.44
CA SER A 261 -15.15 -25.38 2.77
C SER A 261 -16.51 -26.07 2.79
N LEU A 262 -17.50 -25.51 2.10
CA LEU A 262 -18.81 -26.12 1.95
C LEU A 262 -18.72 -27.45 1.16
N ARG A 263 -17.93 -27.48 0.08
CA ARG A 263 -17.68 -28.70 -0.70
C ARG A 263 -16.98 -29.78 0.10
N PHE A 264 -15.94 -29.42 0.85
CA PHE A 264 -15.22 -30.36 1.72
C PHE A 264 -16.15 -30.97 2.76
N SER A 265 -16.96 -30.14 3.43
CA SER A 265 -17.89 -30.59 4.47
C SER A 265 -19.01 -31.45 3.89
N ALA A 266 -19.56 -31.07 2.73
CA ALA A 266 -20.58 -31.86 2.05
C ALA A 266 -20.05 -33.25 1.68
N LYS A 267 -18.81 -33.34 1.17
CA LYS A 267 -18.16 -34.62 0.85
C LYS A 267 -17.96 -35.49 2.10
N ASN A 268 -17.53 -34.91 3.22
CA ASN A 268 -17.34 -35.66 4.47
C ASN A 268 -18.65 -36.21 5.03
N GLU A 269 -19.77 -35.51 4.81
CA GLU A 269 -21.11 -35.94 5.22
C GLU A 269 -21.84 -36.78 4.15
N GLY A 270 -21.20 -37.10 3.02
CA GLY A 270 -21.76 -37.93 1.95
C GLY A 270 -22.84 -37.23 1.11
N ILE A 271 -22.94 -35.91 1.20
CA ILE A 271 -23.93 -35.09 0.51
C ILE A 271 -23.43 -34.77 -0.89
N HIS A 272 -24.20 -35.17 -1.90
CA HIS A 272 -23.86 -34.95 -3.31
C HIS A 272 -24.54 -33.68 -3.84
N LEU A 273 -23.79 -32.57 -3.85
CA LEU A 273 -24.24 -31.31 -4.45
C LEU A 273 -23.73 -31.19 -5.89
N GLY A 274 -24.65 -30.98 -6.83
CA GLY A 274 -24.29 -30.63 -8.21
C GLY A 274 -23.64 -29.24 -8.33
N ILE A 275 -22.82 -29.01 -9.37
CA ILE A 275 -22.09 -27.75 -9.59
C ILE A 275 -22.99 -26.51 -9.63
N HIS A 276 -24.21 -26.64 -10.18
CA HIS A 276 -25.17 -25.55 -10.27
C HIS A 276 -25.64 -25.05 -8.89
N HIS A 277 -25.72 -25.93 -7.88
CA HIS A 277 -26.03 -25.53 -6.51
C HIS A 277 -24.92 -24.64 -5.94
N TYR A 278 -23.64 -25.01 -6.16
CA TYR A 278 -22.51 -24.19 -5.74
C TYR A 278 -22.46 -22.85 -6.46
N LEU A 279 -22.78 -22.81 -7.76
CA LEU A 279 -22.85 -21.55 -8.51
C LEU A 279 -23.95 -20.63 -7.98
N LEU A 280 -25.15 -21.15 -7.71
CA LEU A 280 -26.25 -20.35 -7.17
C LEU A 280 -25.92 -19.82 -5.77
N ILE A 281 -25.35 -20.67 -4.91
CA ILE A 281 -24.87 -20.28 -3.59
C ILE A 281 -23.77 -19.21 -3.72
N GLY A 282 -22.86 -19.35 -4.67
CA GLY A 282 -21.79 -18.38 -4.91
C GLY A 282 -22.30 -17.03 -5.38
N ILE A 283 -23.31 -17.00 -6.27
CA ILE A 283 -23.98 -15.77 -6.69
C ILE A 283 -24.67 -15.11 -5.50
N CYS A 284 -25.41 -15.86 -4.68
CA CYS A 284 -26.06 -15.33 -3.48
C CYS A 284 -25.05 -14.77 -2.49
N PHE A 285 -23.94 -15.48 -2.26
CA PHE A 285 -22.86 -15.02 -1.39
C PHE A 285 -22.26 -13.71 -1.91
N PHE A 286 -21.97 -13.63 -3.22
CA PHE A 286 -21.38 -12.44 -3.80
C PHE A 286 -22.32 -11.23 -3.82
N LEU A 287 -23.64 -11.44 -3.92
CA LEU A 287 -24.67 -10.38 -3.85
C LEU A 287 -24.66 -9.59 -2.53
N PHE A 288 -24.06 -10.13 -1.47
CA PHE A 288 -23.87 -9.42 -0.22
C PHE A 288 -23.11 -8.10 -0.37
N TYR A 289 -21.97 -8.11 -1.07
CA TYR A 289 -21.11 -6.93 -1.19
C TYR A 289 -21.77 -5.75 -1.94
N PRO A 290 -22.40 -5.94 -3.12
CA PRO A 290 -23.10 -4.84 -3.77
C PRO A 290 -24.34 -4.40 -2.98
N LEU A 291 -25.07 -5.31 -2.33
CA LEU A 291 -26.21 -4.94 -1.49
C LEU A 291 -25.79 -4.05 -0.32
N MET A 292 -24.73 -4.44 0.39
CA MET A 292 -24.16 -3.65 1.49
C MET A 292 -23.65 -2.29 1.02
N PHE A 293 -22.93 -2.25 -0.12
CA PHE A 293 -22.43 -1.00 -0.71
C PHE A 293 -23.54 -0.02 -1.09
N ILE A 294 -24.64 -0.51 -1.65
CA ILE A 294 -25.78 0.35 -2.01
C ILE A 294 -26.47 0.86 -0.74
N LEU A 295 -26.69 0.00 0.27
CA LEU A 295 -27.31 0.42 1.53
C LEU A 295 -26.45 1.43 2.30
N SER A 296 -25.13 1.32 2.25
CA SER A 296 -24.23 2.26 2.95
C SER A 296 -24.29 3.68 2.39
N ARG A 297 -24.93 3.90 1.24
CA ARG A 297 -25.20 5.25 0.71
C ARG A 297 -26.37 5.95 1.41
N HIS A 298 -27.24 5.18 2.06
CA HIS A 298 -28.45 5.68 2.69
C HIS A 298 -28.46 5.49 4.21
N LEU A 299 -27.61 4.60 4.72
CA LEU A 299 -27.52 4.21 6.12
C LEU A 299 -26.06 4.18 6.57
N PRO A 300 -25.77 4.39 7.86
CA PRO A 300 -24.43 4.13 8.40
C PRO A 300 -23.99 2.69 8.08
N ILE A 301 -22.70 2.47 7.81
CA ILE A 301 -22.23 1.16 7.29
C ILE A 301 -22.52 -0.01 8.21
N ILE A 302 -22.52 0.21 9.53
CA ILE A 302 -22.82 -0.82 10.53
C ILE A 302 -24.25 -1.31 10.34
N TRP A 303 -25.19 -0.41 10.04
CA TRP A 303 -26.57 -0.74 9.74
C TRP A 303 -26.72 -1.39 8.36
N ALA A 304 -25.98 -0.91 7.35
CA ALA A 304 -25.93 -1.53 6.04
C ALA A 304 -25.45 -3.00 6.12
N PHE A 305 -24.42 -3.25 6.92
CA PHE A 305 -23.91 -4.58 7.22
C PHE A 305 -24.93 -5.43 7.99
N ALA A 306 -25.50 -4.89 9.08
CA ALA A 306 -26.47 -5.59 9.92
C ALA A 306 -27.75 -5.99 9.19
N LEU A 307 -28.14 -5.27 8.13
CA LEU A 307 -29.29 -5.60 7.28
C LEU A 307 -28.93 -6.56 6.13
N SER A 308 -27.80 -6.33 5.45
CA SER A 308 -27.39 -7.17 4.31
C SER A 308 -27.02 -8.59 4.72
N LEU A 309 -26.36 -8.76 5.87
CA LEU A 309 -25.92 -10.05 6.38
C LEU A 309 -27.08 -11.04 6.60
N PRO A 310 -28.16 -10.73 7.35
CA PRO A 310 -29.27 -11.66 7.56
C PRO A 310 -30.03 -11.92 6.26
N ILE A 311 -30.23 -10.92 5.39
CA ILE A 311 -30.93 -11.10 4.11
C ILE A 311 -30.25 -12.18 3.27
N ILE A 312 -28.94 -12.07 3.08
CA ILE A 312 -28.17 -13.04 2.27
C ILE A 312 -28.01 -14.36 3.01
N SER A 313 -27.76 -14.33 4.33
CA SER A 313 -27.60 -15.55 5.11
C SER A 313 -28.87 -16.41 5.11
N LEU A 314 -30.05 -15.79 5.29
CA LEU A 314 -31.33 -16.50 5.23
C LEU A 314 -31.60 -17.09 3.85
N LEU A 315 -31.25 -16.37 2.78
CA LEU A 315 -31.40 -16.87 1.41
C LEU A 315 -30.53 -18.11 1.17
N ILE A 316 -29.27 -18.08 1.58
CA ILE A 316 -28.33 -19.19 1.43
C ILE A 316 -28.74 -20.38 2.30
N LEU A 317 -29.07 -20.15 3.59
CA LEU A 317 -29.48 -21.21 4.51
C LEU A 317 -30.81 -21.85 4.07
N GLY A 318 -31.76 -21.05 3.62
CA GLY A 318 -33.05 -21.53 3.10
C GLY A 318 -32.87 -22.38 1.84
N PHE A 319 -31.99 -21.98 0.92
CA PHE A 319 -31.66 -22.80 -0.24
C PHE A 319 -30.94 -24.10 0.15
N LEU A 320 -29.92 -24.01 1.01
CA LEU A 320 -29.14 -25.16 1.46
C LEU A 320 -30.02 -26.16 2.22
N GLY A 321 -30.96 -25.69 3.04
CA GLY A 321 -31.91 -26.52 3.78
C GLY A 321 -32.93 -27.23 2.89
N ARG A 322 -33.22 -26.71 1.68
CA ARG A 322 -34.06 -27.40 0.69
C ARG A 322 -33.31 -28.46 -0.11
N VAL A 323 -32.04 -28.20 -0.42
CA VAL A 323 -31.22 -29.08 -1.28
C VAL A 323 -30.53 -30.18 -0.48
N THR A 324 -30.28 -29.94 0.81
CA THR A 324 -29.57 -30.85 1.71
C THR A 324 -30.41 -31.15 2.96
N ILE A 325 -29.81 -31.79 3.96
CA ILE A 325 -30.45 -32.05 5.25
C ILE A 325 -30.41 -30.77 6.10
N ALA A 326 -31.52 -30.40 6.75
CA ALA A 326 -31.62 -29.17 7.56
C ALA A 326 -30.51 -29.04 8.62
N SER A 327 -30.04 -30.15 9.19
CA SER A 327 -28.93 -30.18 10.15
C SER A 327 -27.59 -29.75 9.55
N PHE A 328 -27.31 -30.14 8.31
CA PHE A 328 -26.12 -29.69 7.57
C PHE A 328 -26.22 -28.19 7.28
N ALA A 329 -27.37 -27.74 6.77
CA ALA A 329 -27.61 -26.35 6.44
C ALA A 329 -27.45 -25.43 7.66
N LEU A 330 -28.05 -25.78 8.80
CA LEU A 330 -27.94 -24.99 10.03
C LEU A 330 -26.54 -25.07 10.64
N LYS A 331 -25.94 -26.26 10.79
CA LYS A 331 -24.65 -26.37 11.49
C LYS A 331 -23.47 -25.89 10.65
N ARG A 332 -23.37 -26.35 9.40
CA ARG A 332 -22.24 -26.02 8.51
C ARG A 332 -22.48 -24.70 7.79
N GLY A 333 -23.70 -24.44 7.34
CA GLY A 333 -24.04 -23.20 6.66
C GLY A 333 -23.84 -21.98 7.56
N ILE A 334 -24.39 -21.97 8.79
CA ILE A 334 -24.23 -20.84 9.72
C ILE A 334 -22.76 -20.66 10.08
N LEU A 335 -22.02 -21.75 10.33
CA LEU A 335 -20.61 -21.69 10.67
C LEU A 335 -19.78 -21.02 9.57
N PHE A 336 -19.92 -21.47 8.32
CA PHE A 336 -19.14 -20.91 7.21
C PHE A 336 -19.59 -19.49 6.82
N LEU A 337 -20.90 -19.19 6.89
CA LEU A 337 -21.38 -17.81 6.72
C LEU A 337 -20.86 -16.89 7.83
N GLY A 338 -20.82 -17.38 9.07
CA GLY A 338 -20.22 -16.68 10.21
C GLY A 338 -18.75 -16.34 9.95
N ILE A 339 -17.94 -17.31 9.53
CA ILE A 339 -16.52 -17.10 9.26
C ILE A 339 -16.31 -16.13 8.08
N PHE A 340 -16.87 -16.47 6.92
CA PHE A 340 -16.50 -15.80 5.67
C PHE A 340 -17.32 -14.54 5.37
N LEU A 341 -18.57 -14.47 5.82
CA LEU A 341 -19.45 -13.33 5.55
C LEU A 341 -19.55 -12.37 6.74
N PHE A 342 -19.59 -12.88 7.98
CA PHE A 342 -19.63 -12.02 9.17
C PHE A 342 -18.23 -11.59 9.63
N LEU A 343 -17.39 -12.53 10.08
CA LEU A 343 -16.07 -12.21 10.66
C LEU A 343 -15.13 -11.54 9.67
N CYS A 344 -14.97 -12.07 8.45
CA CYS A 344 -14.10 -11.47 7.44
C CYS A 344 -14.58 -10.07 7.01
N THR A 345 -15.89 -9.84 6.93
CA THR A 345 -16.42 -8.50 6.62
C THR A 345 -16.24 -7.55 7.79
N LEU A 346 -16.48 -8.01 9.01
CA LEU A 346 -16.25 -7.23 10.22
C LEU A 346 -14.78 -6.84 10.37
N ALA A 347 -13.84 -7.74 10.01
CA ALA A 347 -12.41 -7.47 9.96
C ALA A 347 -12.06 -6.28 9.06
N ILE A 348 -12.77 -6.14 7.94
CA ILE A 348 -12.55 -5.05 6.99
C ILE A 348 -13.18 -3.75 7.49
N LEU A 349 -14.33 -3.82 8.19
CA LEU A 349 -15.01 -2.65 8.74
C LEU A 349 -14.27 -2.05 9.95
N ILE A 350 -13.60 -2.88 10.76
CA ILE A 350 -12.83 -2.44 11.93
C ILE A 350 -11.36 -2.38 11.56
N ALA A 351 -10.95 -1.28 10.93
CA ALA A 351 -9.59 -1.10 10.42
C ALA A 351 -8.49 -1.29 11.48
N GLU A 352 -8.76 -0.93 12.74
CA GLU A 352 -7.82 -1.07 13.86
C GLU A 352 -7.49 -2.53 14.21
N MET A 353 -8.43 -3.46 13.97
CA MET A 353 -8.32 -4.87 14.37
C MET A 353 -8.26 -5.82 13.17
N MET A 354 -8.09 -5.30 11.96
CA MET A 354 -8.18 -6.07 10.71
C MET A 354 -7.27 -7.31 10.72
N GLY A 355 -6.01 -7.15 11.11
CA GLY A 355 -5.05 -8.25 11.16
C GLY A 355 -5.46 -9.35 12.16
N LEU A 356 -5.91 -8.96 13.35
CA LEU A 356 -6.31 -9.90 14.40
C LEU A 356 -7.55 -10.70 13.98
N LEU A 357 -8.56 -10.05 13.42
CA LEU A 357 -9.80 -10.71 13.01
C LEU A 357 -9.59 -11.67 11.83
N PHE A 358 -8.66 -11.38 10.91
CA PHE A 358 -8.28 -12.35 9.87
C PHE A 358 -7.54 -13.55 10.42
N VAL A 359 -6.59 -13.35 11.34
CA VAL A 359 -5.90 -14.46 12.00
C VAL A 359 -6.90 -15.33 12.75
N PHE A 360 -7.82 -14.72 13.50
CA PHE A 360 -8.87 -15.46 14.21
C PHE A 360 -9.78 -16.24 13.25
N SER A 361 -10.19 -15.63 12.13
CA SER A 361 -11.00 -16.31 11.10
C SER A 361 -10.26 -17.50 10.49
N GLY A 362 -8.96 -17.35 10.20
CA GLY A 362 -8.10 -18.42 9.70
C GLY A 362 -7.90 -19.55 10.71
N LEU A 363 -7.65 -19.22 11.98
CA LEU A 363 -7.52 -20.19 13.07
C LEU A 363 -8.83 -20.97 13.25
N LEU A 364 -9.97 -20.27 13.25
CA LEU A 364 -11.28 -20.90 13.37
C LEU A 364 -11.55 -21.83 12.17
N LEU A 365 -11.19 -21.41 10.96
CA LEU A 365 -11.29 -22.23 9.77
C LEU A 365 -10.46 -23.53 9.90
N VAL A 366 -9.19 -23.41 10.29
CA VAL A 366 -8.30 -24.57 10.49
C VAL A 366 -8.85 -25.50 11.58
N ALA A 367 -9.30 -24.95 12.71
CA ALA A 367 -9.90 -25.72 13.78
C ALA A 367 -11.12 -26.52 13.30
N VAL A 368 -11.97 -25.92 12.46
CA VAL A 368 -13.12 -26.60 11.84
C VAL A 368 -12.66 -27.72 10.92
N PHE A 369 -11.65 -27.50 10.06
CA PHE A 369 -11.12 -28.55 9.20
C PHE A 369 -10.51 -29.71 10.00
N MET A 370 -9.76 -29.41 11.07
CA MET A 370 -9.19 -30.43 11.95
C MET A 370 -10.28 -31.25 12.65
N TRP A 371 -11.30 -30.59 13.20
CA TRP A 371 -12.43 -31.27 13.87
C TRP A 371 -13.20 -32.17 12.90
N THR A 372 -13.40 -31.72 11.67
CA THR A 372 -14.23 -32.40 10.67
C THR A 372 -13.49 -33.44 9.84
N SER A 373 -12.17 -33.48 9.94
CA SER A 373 -11.36 -34.51 9.30
C SER A 373 -11.67 -35.87 9.93
N LYS A 374 -12.20 -36.80 9.13
CA LYS A 374 -12.39 -38.19 9.58
C LYS A 374 -11.00 -38.79 9.85
N ARG A 375 -10.86 -39.59 10.92
CA ARG A 375 -9.65 -40.37 11.15
C ARG A 375 -9.34 -41.16 9.87
N ILE A 376 -8.12 -41.01 9.37
CA ILE A 376 -7.62 -41.82 8.26
C ILE A 376 -7.69 -43.27 8.74
N LYS A 377 -8.62 -44.07 8.21
CA LYS A 377 -8.51 -45.53 8.31
C LYS A 377 -7.37 -45.91 7.38
N THR A 378 -6.21 -46.21 7.95
CA THR A 378 -5.18 -46.96 7.24
C THR A 378 -5.78 -48.34 6.93
N GLU A 379 -6.21 -48.55 5.69
CA GLU A 379 -6.47 -49.92 5.23
C GLU A 379 -5.13 -50.67 5.27
N PRO A 380 -5.03 -51.81 5.98
CA PRO A 380 -3.83 -52.62 5.88
C PRO A 380 -3.68 -53.00 4.41
N LEU A 381 -2.51 -52.69 3.85
CA LEU A 381 -2.11 -53.05 2.49
C LEU A 381 -2.42 -54.55 2.29
N LYS A 382 -3.54 -54.84 1.62
CA LYS A 382 -3.98 -56.20 1.36
C LYS A 382 -2.98 -56.75 0.36
N ALA A 383 -2.02 -57.53 0.84
CA ALA A 383 -1.03 -58.22 0.03
C ALA A 383 -1.77 -59.05 -1.02
N ALA A 384 -1.79 -58.54 -2.25
CA ALA A 384 -2.13 -59.33 -3.41
C ALA A 384 -0.97 -60.32 -3.60
N LEU A 385 -1.09 -61.52 -3.04
CA LEU A 385 -0.30 -62.65 -3.50
C LEU A 385 -0.70 -62.89 -4.96
N PRO A 386 0.23 -62.79 -5.92
CA PRO A 386 -0.05 -63.20 -7.28
C PRO A 386 -0.15 -64.72 -7.27
N SER A 387 -1.35 -65.24 -7.53
CA SER A 387 -1.46 -66.59 -8.03
C SER A 387 -1.08 -66.58 -9.52
N GLU A 388 -0.45 -67.68 -9.93
CA GLU A 388 -0.48 -68.21 -11.29
C GLU A 388 0.66 -67.79 -12.25
N ARG A 389 1.70 -68.63 -12.36
CA ARG A 389 1.81 -69.60 -13.47
C ARG A 389 3.07 -70.46 -13.37
N ILE A 390 2.87 -71.78 -13.32
CA ILE A 390 3.87 -72.76 -13.70
C ILE A 390 3.92 -72.76 -15.23
N ILE A 391 5.05 -72.35 -15.82
CA ILE A 391 5.42 -72.74 -17.18
C ILE A 391 6.87 -73.21 -17.09
N SER A 392 7.02 -74.50 -17.34
CA SER A 392 8.24 -75.26 -17.56
C SER A 392 8.91 -74.85 -18.86
N GLU A 393 10.16 -74.42 -18.81
CA GLU A 393 11.06 -74.42 -19.98
C GLU A 393 12.53 -74.57 -19.51
N GLU A 394 13.29 -75.29 -20.32
CA GLU A 394 14.48 -76.07 -19.98
C GLU A 394 15.72 -75.25 -19.57
N ILE A 395 16.53 -75.85 -18.70
CA ILE A 395 17.86 -75.40 -18.27
C ILE A 395 18.90 -76.00 -19.22
N PRO A 396 19.85 -75.23 -19.78
CA PRO A 396 21.13 -75.77 -20.20
C PRO A 396 22.18 -75.56 -19.09
N GLU A 397 22.79 -76.66 -18.66
CA GLU A 397 24.03 -76.72 -17.87
C GLU A 397 25.17 -76.00 -18.58
N ILE A 398 25.95 -75.17 -17.86
CA ILE A 398 27.42 -75.14 -17.97
C ILE A 398 28.06 -74.91 -16.59
N GLU A 399 29.15 -75.65 -16.41
CA GLU A 399 30.00 -76.01 -15.27
C GLU A 399 30.70 -74.91 -14.44
N GLU A 400 31.09 -75.38 -13.24
CA GLU A 400 32.05 -74.92 -12.23
C GLU A 400 33.23 -74.02 -12.67
N PHE A 401 33.58 -73.06 -11.80
CA PHE A 401 34.99 -72.90 -11.40
C PHE A 401 35.13 -72.36 -9.97
N GLN A 402 36.02 -73.02 -9.22
CA GLN A 402 36.29 -72.83 -7.81
C GLN A 402 37.21 -71.64 -7.49
N ASP A 403 37.05 -71.27 -6.24
CA ASP A 403 37.73 -70.33 -5.36
C ASP A 403 39.21 -70.71 -5.13
N GLU A 404 40.14 -69.76 -5.34
CA GLU A 404 41.44 -69.75 -4.65
C GLU A 404 41.91 -68.29 -4.43
N GLY A 405 41.86 -67.86 -3.17
CA GLY A 405 43.00 -67.25 -2.49
C GLY A 405 43.27 -65.76 -2.69
N LEU A 406 42.73 -64.92 -1.80
CA LEU A 406 43.57 -63.94 -1.10
C LEU A 406 42.97 -63.55 0.26
N SER A 407 42.97 -64.52 1.17
CA SER A 407 43.03 -64.27 2.60
C SER A 407 44.44 -63.80 2.96
N GLU A 408 44.64 -62.50 3.09
CA GLU A 408 45.73 -61.98 3.91
C GLU A 408 45.29 -60.67 4.60
N LEU A 409 45.49 -60.66 5.93
CA LEU A 409 45.38 -59.53 6.86
C LEU A 409 44.00 -59.18 7.46
N LEU A 410 43.45 -60.19 8.12
CA LEU A 410 42.98 -60.19 9.53
C LEU A 410 43.24 -58.94 10.40
N VAL A 411 42.19 -58.58 11.15
CA VAL A 411 42.16 -58.26 12.61
C VAL A 411 42.63 -56.86 13.00
N GLY A 412 41.90 -56.01 13.72
CA GLY A 412 40.79 -56.19 14.66
C GLY A 412 41.16 -55.43 15.95
N LEU A 413 40.22 -54.73 16.61
CA LEU A 413 40.07 -54.62 18.09
C LEU A 413 39.04 -53.55 18.53
N LYS A 414 38.49 -53.83 19.71
CA LYS A 414 37.35 -53.28 20.47
C LYS A 414 37.58 -51.89 21.13
N PRO A 415 36.57 -51.28 21.80
CA PRO A 415 36.55 -49.86 22.22
C PRO A 415 36.88 -49.54 23.71
N GLU A 416 37.36 -48.30 23.91
CA GLU A 416 37.42 -47.36 25.10
C GLU A 416 38.19 -47.78 26.38
N PRO A 417 38.67 -46.87 27.31
CA PRO A 417 38.51 -45.40 27.45
C PRO A 417 39.78 -44.57 27.87
N GLY A 418 39.67 -43.23 27.85
CA GLY A 418 40.36 -42.30 28.78
C GLY A 418 41.65 -41.56 28.34
N GLY A 419 41.67 -40.23 28.51
CA GLY A 419 42.91 -39.42 28.64
C GLY A 419 42.92 -38.06 27.93
N GLU A 420 42.83 -36.98 28.70
CA GLU A 420 42.95 -35.56 28.31
C GLU A 420 44.24 -35.22 27.52
N LEU A 421 44.14 -34.31 26.53
CA LEU A 421 44.80 -32.99 26.59
C LEU A 421 44.39 -32.07 25.43
N ALA A 422 44.42 -30.78 25.74
CA ALA A 422 43.74 -29.70 25.05
C ALA A 422 44.48 -29.09 23.83
N VAL A 423 43.73 -28.19 23.20
CA VAL A 423 44.16 -26.97 22.47
C VAL A 423 44.38 -27.10 20.96
N GLY A 424 43.48 -26.44 20.23
CA GLY A 424 43.87 -25.65 19.05
C GLY A 424 43.13 -25.99 17.76
N GLY A 425 41.97 -25.37 17.53
CA GLY A 425 41.34 -25.39 16.21
C GLY A 425 39.95 -24.77 16.21
N LYS A 426 39.88 -23.44 16.00
CA LYS A 426 38.62 -22.70 15.81
C LYS A 426 37.73 -23.41 14.78
N ARG A 427 36.54 -23.83 15.20
CA ARG A 427 35.44 -24.18 14.32
C ARG A 427 35.10 -22.93 13.51
N ARG A 428 35.42 -22.91 12.20
CA ARG A 428 34.92 -21.86 11.31
C ARG A 428 33.43 -22.11 11.11
N GLU A 429 32.65 -21.29 11.79
CA GLU A 429 31.24 -21.05 11.53
C GLU A 429 31.07 -20.70 10.05
N LEU A 430 30.12 -21.34 9.34
CA LEU A 430 29.77 -20.94 7.98
C LEU A 430 29.24 -19.49 8.07
N GLU A 431 30.03 -18.53 7.60
CA GLU A 431 29.58 -17.15 7.41
C GLU A 431 28.47 -17.13 6.36
N VAL A 432 27.22 -17.06 6.85
CA VAL A 432 26.04 -16.79 6.03
C VAL A 432 26.13 -15.33 5.60
N ILE A 433 26.49 -15.09 4.34
CA ILE A 433 26.51 -13.75 3.74
C ILE A 433 25.08 -13.22 3.73
N LYS A 434 24.83 -12.18 4.54
CA LYS A 434 23.52 -11.54 4.71
C LYS A 434 23.25 -10.60 3.54
N GLY A 435 22.16 -10.81 2.80
CA GLY A 435 21.60 -9.76 1.94
C GLY A 435 20.78 -8.77 2.79
N PHE A 436 20.51 -7.56 2.30
CA PHE A 436 19.62 -6.62 2.98
C PHE A 436 18.58 -6.06 2.01
N CYS A 437 17.42 -5.67 2.53
CA CYS A 437 16.34 -5.09 1.73
C CYS A 437 16.68 -3.64 1.40
N VAL A 438 16.81 -3.31 0.11
CA VAL A 438 17.08 -1.92 -0.34
C VAL A 438 15.94 -0.93 -0.03
N PHE A 439 14.75 -1.42 0.30
CA PHE A 439 13.59 -0.57 0.60
C PHE A 439 13.39 -0.29 2.08
N CYS A 440 13.75 -1.22 2.97
CA CYS A 440 13.52 -1.09 4.41
C CYS A 440 14.77 -1.33 5.26
N GLY A 441 15.92 -1.63 4.66
CA GLY A 441 17.21 -1.81 5.32
C GLY A 441 17.38 -3.11 6.11
N GLN A 442 16.43 -4.04 6.04
CA GLN A 442 16.42 -5.22 6.91
C GLN A 442 17.14 -6.42 6.28
N ASP A 443 17.91 -7.16 7.09
CA ASP A 443 18.63 -8.37 6.67
C ASP A 443 17.66 -9.43 6.11
N ILE A 444 18.02 -10.02 4.97
CA ILE A 444 17.28 -11.07 4.27
C ILE A 444 18.18 -12.30 4.16
N VAL A 445 17.63 -13.45 4.53
CA VAL A 445 18.25 -14.76 4.33
C VAL A 445 18.15 -15.14 2.84
N VAL A 446 19.25 -15.62 2.26
CA VAL A 446 19.34 -15.96 0.83
C VAL A 446 18.25 -17.00 0.47
N GLY A 447 17.45 -16.72 -0.56
CA GLY A 447 16.41 -17.64 -1.07
C GLY A 447 14.97 -17.11 -1.05
N TYR A 448 14.70 -15.93 -0.49
CA TYR A 448 13.39 -15.30 -0.54
C TYR A 448 13.24 -14.38 -1.76
N HIS A 449 12.16 -14.53 -2.52
CA HIS A 449 11.80 -13.65 -3.65
C HIS A 449 11.14 -12.34 -3.22
N PHE A 450 10.81 -12.18 -1.94
CA PHE A 450 10.19 -10.99 -1.36
C PHE A 450 10.72 -10.73 0.06
N CYS A 451 10.73 -9.47 0.49
CA CYS A 451 11.16 -9.13 1.84
C CYS A 451 10.06 -9.49 2.85
N PRO A 452 10.32 -10.34 3.86
CA PRO A 452 9.31 -10.73 4.84
C PRO A 452 8.88 -9.60 5.77
N SER A 453 9.65 -8.50 5.86
CA SER A 453 9.33 -7.35 6.71
C SER A 453 8.46 -6.31 5.98
N CYS A 454 8.84 -5.92 4.76
CA CYS A 454 8.12 -4.87 4.01
C CYS A 454 7.22 -5.38 2.87
N GLY A 455 7.24 -6.69 2.57
CA GLY A 455 6.36 -7.33 1.60
C GLY A 455 6.65 -7.03 0.12
N ARG A 456 7.71 -6.27 -0.19
CA ARG A 456 8.10 -5.98 -1.59
C ARG A 456 8.93 -7.10 -2.20
N GLU A 457 8.72 -7.34 -3.49
CA GLU A 457 9.57 -8.24 -4.29
C GLU A 457 11.02 -7.73 -4.31
N ILE A 458 11.96 -8.62 -4.05
CA ILE A 458 13.39 -8.28 -4.04
C ILE A 458 13.89 -8.52 -5.46
N PRO A 459 14.42 -7.51 -6.16
CA PRO A 459 15.06 -7.75 -7.44
C PRO A 459 16.24 -8.71 -7.24
N ALA A 460 16.34 -9.75 -8.07
CA ALA A 460 17.38 -10.77 -7.94
C ALA A 460 18.76 -10.11 -7.78
N THR A 461 19.56 -10.59 -6.84
CA THR A 461 20.91 -10.07 -6.60
C THR A 461 21.93 -10.83 -7.45
N LEU A 462 22.68 -10.10 -8.25
CA LEU A 462 23.83 -10.60 -8.99
C LEU A 462 25.06 -10.54 -8.06
N ILE A 463 25.79 -11.64 -7.94
CA ILE A 463 27.03 -11.70 -7.15
C ILE A 463 28.20 -11.59 -8.11
N CYS A 464 29.10 -10.64 -7.88
CA CYS A 464 30.32 -10.52 -8.68
C CYS A 464 31.22 -11.74 -8.43
N TYR A 465 31.59 -12.47 -9.48
CA TYR A 465 32.41 -13.68 -9.34
C TYR A 465 33.82 -13.42 -8.79
N SER A 466 34.33 -12.19 -8.94
CA SER A 466 35.71 -11.85 -8.56
C SER A 466 35.85 -11.33 -7.14
N CYS A 467 34.86 -10.62 -6.60
CA CYS A 467 34.95 -10.02 -5.26
C CYS A 467 33.81 -10.41 -4.31
N GLY A 468 32.78 -11.12 -4.79
CA GLY A 468 31.61 -11.47 -3.98
C GLY A 468 30.65 -10.31 -3.72
N GLY A 469 30.91 -9.12 -4.27
CA GLY A 469 30.04 -7.94 -4.13
C GLY A 469 28.64 -8.20 -4.68
N THR A 470 27.62 -7.77 -3.95
CA THR A 470 26.21 -7.99 -4.32
C THR A 470 25.64 -6.78 -5.04
N LEU A 471 25.08 -6.99 -6.22
CA LEU A 471 24.47 -5.95 -7.05
C LEU A 471 23.01 -6.31 -7.33
N CYS A 472 22.12 -5.33 -7.25
CA CYS A 472 20.75 -5.49 -7.73
C CYS A 472 20.76 -5.72 -9.26
N THR A 473 20.08 -6.75 -9.77
CA THR A 473 19.99 -7.03 -11.23
C THR A 473 19.36 -5.91 -12.05
N GLN A 474 18.54 -5.04 -11.43
CA GLN A 474 18.02 -3.84 -12.10
C GLN A 474 19.10 -2.78 -12.25
N CYS A 475 19.90 -2.54 -11.20
CA CYS A 475 20.99 -1.55 -11.23
C CYS A 475 22.19 -2.05 -12.05
N ALA A 476 22.44 -3.36 -12.09
CA ALA A 476 23.57 -3.94 -12.81
C ALA A 476 23.54 -3.66 -14.32
N LYS A 477 22.36 -3.40 -14.91
CA LYS A 477 22.23 -3.01 -16.32
C LYS A 477 22.93 -1.68 -16.65
N ASP A 478 23.07 -0.80 -15.66
CA ASP A 478 23.68 0.51 -15.82
C ASP A 478 25.21 0.48 -15.62
N PHE A 479 25.77 -0.66 -15.17
CA PHE A 479 27.20 -0.80 -14.89
C PHE A 479 27.86 -1.85 -15.77
N LYS A 480 28.84 -1.44 -16.58
CA LYS A 480 29.67 -2.35 -17.40
C LYS A 480 30.73 -3.09 -16.57
N PHE A 481 31.09 -2.53 -15.42
CA PHE A 481 32.09 -3.06 -14.49
C PHE A 481 31.53 -3.04 -13.07
N CYS A 482 31.95 -3.98 -12.23
CA CYS A 482 31.59 -4.02 -10.82
C CYS A 482 32.07 -2.75 -10.12
N PRO A 483 31.19 -1.97 -9.45
CA PRO A 483 31.59 -0.74 -8.77
C PRO A 483 32.50 -0.96 -7.55
N GLU A 484 32.56 -2.18 -7.00
CA GLU A 484 33.46 -2.49 -5.87
C GLU A 484 34.88 -2.89 -6.30
N CYS A 485 35.04 -3.67 -7.38
CA CYS A 485 36.34 -4.23 -7.76
C CYS A 485 36.77 -3.94 -9.21
N GLY A 486 35.92 -3.30 -10.02
CA GLY A 486 36.20 -2.98 -11.42
C GLY A 486 36.15 -4.16 -12.39
N THR A 487 35.79 -5.37 -11.94
CA THR A 487 35.71 -6.55 -12.82
C THR A 487 34.51 -6.46 -13.77
N LEU A 488 34.69 -6.86 -15.03
CA LEU A 488 33.66 -6.77 -16.07
C LEU A 488 32.47 -7.71 -15.77
N LEU A 489 31.26 -7.16 -15.75
CA LEU A 489 30.03 -7.90 -15.47
C LEU A 489 29.50 -8.53 -16.77
N GLN A 490 29.52 -9.86 -16.89
CA GLN A 490 28.90 -10.55 -18.04
C GLN A 490 27.41 -10.77 -17.80
N ILE A 491 26.57 -9.84 -18.25
CA ILE A 491 25.11 -9.99 -18.22
C ILE A 491 24.68 -10.51 -19.60
N GLN A 492 24.27 -11.79 -19.71
CA GLN A 492 23.65 -12.29 -20.93
C GLN A 492 22.17 -11.87 -20.97
N GLU A 493 21.78 -11.13 -22.01
CA GLU A 493 20.38 -10.79 -22.28
C GLU A 493 19.62 -12.05 -22.72
N GLY A 494 18.91 -12.70 -21.80
CA GLY A 494 18.05 -13.82 -22.18
C GLY A 494 17.64 -14.74 -21.05
N ASP A 495 17.01 -14.22 -20.00
CA ASP A 495 16.18 -15.06 -19.13
C ASP A 495 14.99 -14.28 -18.57
N THR A 496 14.19 -13.72 -19.49
CA THR A 496 12.77 -13.45 -19.20
C THR A 496 12.02 -14.73 -19.51
N GLY A 497 11.68 -15.48 -18.46
CA GLY A 497 10.94 -16.73 -18.55
C GLY A 497 9.57 -16.55 -19.21
N LEU A 498 9.52 -16.70 -20.53
CA LEU A 498 8.32 -16.89 -21.34
C LEU A 498 8.62 -17.96 -22.40
N LYS A 499 8.35 -19.22 -22.06
CA LYS A 499 8.36 -20.35 -22.99
C LYS A 499 7.32 -20.10 -24.10
N LYS A 500 7.77 -19.74 -25.30
CA LYS A 500 6.99 -19.91 -26.54
C LYS A 500 7.19 -21.35 -27.03
N GLU A 501 6.14 -22.17 -26.96
CA GLU A 501 6.08 -23.42 -27.72
C GLU A 501 6.00 -23.09 -29.22
N LYS A 502 6.98 -23.57 -29.99
CA LYS A 502 6.91 -23.65 -31.45
C LYS A 502 7.12 -25.09 -31.89
N ILE A 503 6.14 -25.52 -32.68
CA ILE A 503 5.91 -26.79 -33.37
C ILE A 503 7.17 -27.29 -34.11
N LYS A 504 7.56 -28.55 -33.88
CA LYS A 504 8.54 -29.29 -34.70
C LYS A 504 7.81 -29.95 -35.88
N SER A 505 8.07 -29.47 -37.09
CA SER A 505 7.90 -30.20 -38.35
C SER A 505 9.11 -31.10 -38.56
N SER A 506 8.91 -32.42 -38.49
CA SER A 506 9.90 -33.43 -38.92
C SER A 506 9.96 -33.48 -40.44
N LYS A 507 11.16 -33.39 -41.00
CA LYS A 507 11.46 -33.79 -42.38
C LYS A 507 12.48 -34.92 -42.30
N LYS A 508 12.00 -36.15 -42.38
CA LYS A 508 12.64 -37.25 -43.08
C LYS A 508 11.55 -38.25 -43.46
#